data_AF-A0A349WYP0-F1
#
_entry.id   AF-A0A349WYP0-F1
#
_cell.length_a   1.000
_cell.length_b   1.000
_cell.length_c   1.000
_cell.angle_alpha   90.00
_cell.angle_beta   90.00
_cell.angle_gamma   90.00
#
_symmetry.space_group_name_H-M   'P 1'
#
loop_
_entity.id
_entity.type
_entity.pdbx_description
1 polymer ?
#
loop_
_entity_poly.entity_id
_entity_poly.type
_entity_poly.pdbx_seq_one_letter_code
_entity_poly.pdbx_strand_id
1 'polypeptide(L)'
;MKIPWFTRITCLAVMSLLSAVSLFGCGTERPTTLPFTTNPTATTANTTEATTIDSECVFTEVVLLLREPRRSGFLPETDYLTCKEDGVEYHFDEDIAADTRETFIQSHQALISYLQDHQIFLLQSTRHIVLEDYASRSDSSNRKAFYAVEDTGTYMQILIALQSHFGDFTNYGLLYGISNYIAEELGWGIDITDVAEQDIVAFTEVTENQVFLDLSYPCFVSSYVGEALPMIQAVAGQFVRDLIDREGIAYAVDALRRENISPTMFLIEANDLKNDWLASIGSETRLTARELPIRFQYGGTTSPIIVSADHAKYYLMNDYAEVDLDVMGIDYFKSDYAHLIEAFYRIELDMQAADLVYKDPARTYQPLTVVLCNEEVAQSAANSIAYYSIPTTTAYSASVWPVNHEYLHYLSTPAVGYNWQYEAIACYGNIHAYFMRLYNQNFFDMMLAYGWEGLAELREHLGRDPGADDFPIYCEIYIAMTGDNAVTALSANALYSVPHYVRIIYGEEVMNRIFIHQNAIEAETGRSWQELIEDWQQWIIDTYGYLGS
;
A
#
# COMPACT_ATOMS: atom_id res chain seq x y z
N MET A 1 16.48 -35.00 -24.94
CA MET A 1 16.01 -33.77 -25.62
C MET A 1 17.03 -32.68 -25.37
N LYS A 2 17.47 -31.94 -26.39
CA LYS A 2 18.38 -30.80 -26.22
C LYS A 2 17.54 -29.56 -25.95
N ILE A 3 17.59 -29.06 -24.72
CA ILE A 3 16.93 -27.80 -24.33
C ILE A 3 17.66 -26.64 -25.03
N PRO A 4 16.97 -25.65 -25.62
CA PRO A 4 17.60 -24.55 -26.34
C PRO A 4 18.48 -23.70 -25.41
N TRP A 5 19.63 -23.26 -25.92
CA TRP A 5 20.65 -22.48 -25.21
C TRP A 5 20.11 -21.16 -24.62
N PHE A 6 19.08 -20.58 -25.24
CA PHE A 6 18.41 -19.36 -24.74
C PHE A 6 17.73 -19.57 -23.36
N THR A 7 17.20 -20.76 -23.08
CA THR A 7 16.55 -21.12 -21.80
C THR A 7 17.53 -21.23 -20.64
N ARG A 8 18.81 -21.52 -20.92
CA ARG A 8 19.86 -21.56 -19.88
C ARG A 8 20.28 -20.16 -19.42
N ILE A 9 20.12 -19.15 -20.28
CA ILE A 9 20.50 -17.77 -19.97
C ILE A 9 19.46 -17.12 -19.05
N THR A 10 18.17 -17.43 -19.21
CA THR A 10 17.10 -16.90 -18.34
C THR A 10 17.17 -17.46 -16.91
N CYS A 11 17.45 -18.76 -16.73
CA CYS A 11 17.62 -19.35 -15.39
C CYS A 11 18.91 -18.88 -14.69
N LEU A 12 19.99 -18.64 -15.44
CA LEU A 12 21.19 -17.99 -14.90
C LEU A 12 20.94 -16.51 -14.57
N ALA A 13 20.02 -15.84 -15.26
CA ALA A 13 19.65 -14.45 -14.98
C ALA A 13 18.78 -14.33 -13.70
N VAL A 14 17.84 -15.25 -13.44
CA VAL A 14 17.07 -15.29 -12.18
C VAL A 14 17.98 -15.61 -10.98
N MET A 15 18.93 -16.53 -11.16
CA MET A 15 19.97 -16.81 -10.15
C MET A 15 20.99 -15.67 -10.01
N SER A 16 21.27 -14.95 -11.10
CA SER A 16 22.07 -13.72 -11.06
C SER A 16 21.26 -12.55 -10.52
N LEU A 17 19.93 -12.55 -10.48
CA LEU A 17 19.17 -11.54 -9.74
C LEU A 17 19.24 -11.81 -8.23
N LEU A 18 19.29 -13.09 -7.83
CA LEU A 18 19.61 -13.49 -6.45
C LEU A 18 21.12 -13.35 -6.10
N SER A 19 22.03 -13.26 -7.08
CA SER A 19 23.50 -13.21 -6.89
C SER A 19 24.22 -11.97 -7.46
N ALA A 20 23.54 -11.06 -8.17
CA ALA A 20 24.12 -9.85 -8.81
C ALA A 20 23.57 -8.55 -8.23
N VAL A 21 22.71 -8.62 -7.21
CA VAL A 21 22.67 -7.59 -6.16
C VAL A 21 24.03 -7.51 -5.43
N SER A 22 24.91 -8.51 -5.60
CA SER A 22 26.21 -8.64 -4.91
C SER A 22 27.45 -8.02 -5.57
N LEU A 23 27.35 -7.30 -6.69
CA LEU A 23 28.53 -6.69 -7.32
C LEU A 23 28.19 -5.32 -7.91
N PHE A 24 28.23 -4.25 -7.10
CA PHE A 24 28.86 -2.95 -7.40
C PHE A 24 28.54 -1.91 -6.30
N GLY A 25 29.55 -1.59 -5.48
CA GLY A 25 29.85 -0.21 -5.04
C GLY A 25 29.28 0.31 -3.72
N CYS A 26 29.92 0.00 -2.58
CA CYS A 26 29.98 0.95 -1.45
C CYS A 26 31.39 1.52 -1.36
N GLY A 27 31.54 2.80 -1.70
CA GLY A 27 32.78 3.55 -1.53
C GLY A 27 33.02 3.80 -0.04
N THR A 28 34.02 3.12 0.53
CA THR A 28 34.49 3.41 1.89
C THR A 28 35.52 4.54 1.83
N GLU A 29 35.18 5.73 2.31
CA GLU A 29 36.20 6.69 2.73
C GLU A 29 36.86 6.18 4.03
N ARG A 30 38.17 5.94 3.96
CA ARG A 30 39.01 5.55 5.10
C ARG A 30 39.30 6.77 5.98
N PRO A 31 39.20 6.69 7.32
CA PRO A 31 39.92 7.59 8.20
C PRO A 31 41.36 7.11 8.34
N THR A 32 42.31 7.99 8.07
CA THR A 32 43.74 7.80 8.32
C THR A 32 44.03 7.83 9.82
N THR A 33 44.70 6.78 10.29
CA THR A 33 45.32 6.66 11.62
C THR A 33 46.44 7.68 11.83
N LEU A 34 46.49 8.34 12.99
CA LEU A 34 47.73 8.86 13.59
C LEU A 34 47.70 8.75 15.14
N PRO A 35 48.87 8.69 15.80
CA PRO A 35 49.08 7.83 16.97
C PRO A 35 49.00 8.54 18.34
N PHE A 36 48.81 7.72 19.36
CA PHE A 36 48.97 8.03 20.78
C PHE A 36 50.34 8.63 21.13
N THR A 37 50.34 9.72 21.90
CA THR A 37 51.39 10.07 22.87
C THR A 37 50.75 10.67 24.15
N THR A 38 51.55 10.67 25.21
CA THR A 38 51.23 10.59 26.64
C THR A 38 50.77 11.87 27.35
N ASN A 39 49.89 11.69 28.35
CA ASN A 39 49.57 12.48 29.58
C ASN A 39 50.65 13.46 30.14
N PRO A 40 50.36 14.30 31.17
CA PRO A 40 49.10 14.88 31.68
C PRO A 40 49.22 16.39 32.09
N THR A 41 48.12 17.13 32.29
CA THR A 41 48.00 18.16 33.36
C THR A 41 46.59 18.77 33.46
N ALA A 42 46.19 19.07 34.70
CA ALA A 42 44.91 19.64 35.12
C ALA A 42 44.76 21.14 34.79
N THR A 43 43.56 21.58 34.43
CA THR A 43 42.89 22.76 35.03
C THR A 43 41.44 22.90 34.58
N THR A 44 40.62 23.40 35.51
CA THR A 44 39.22 23.83 35.42
C THR A 44 38.99 25.03 34.49
N ALA A 45 37.91 25.04 33.71
CA ALA A 45 37.10 26.25 33.43
C ALA A 45 35.76 25.89 32.77
N ASN A 46 34.69 26.48 33.30
CA ASN A 46 33.37 26.62 32.68
C ASN A 46 33.48 27.50 31.43
N THR A 47 32.87 27.07 30.33
CA THR A 47 32.27 27.97 29.33
C THR A 47 31.07 27.29 28.69
N THR A 48 29.89 27.83 28.98
CA THR A 48 28.69 27.74 28.16
C THR A 48 28.99 28.24 26.75
N GLU A 49 28.88 27.37 25.76
CA GLU A 49 28.65 27.78 24.37
C GLU A 49 27.43 27.03 23.85
N ALA A 50 26.44 27.82 23.43
CA ALA A 50 25.27 27.37 22.73
C ALA A 50 25.68 26.94 21.32
N THR A 51 25.61 25.64 21.06
CA THR A 51 25.60 25.12 19.70
C THR A 51 24.19 25.26 19.15
N THR A 52 23.99 26.31 18.37
CA THR A 52 23.00 26.32 17.29
C THR A 52 23.28 25.12 16.40
N ILE A 53 22.43 24.10 16.50
CA ILE A 53 22.34 23.04 15.49
C ILE A 53 21.43 23.61 14.41
N ASP A 54 22.00 23.91 13.25
CA ASP A 54 21.26 24.12 12.01
C ASP A 54 20.44 22.85 11.74
N SER A 55 19.16 22.92 12.07
CA SER A 55 18.16 21.91 11.71
C SER A 55 17.51 22.28 10.37
N GLU A 56 18.31 22.41 9.32
CA GLU A 56 17.83 22.23 7.95
C GLU A 56 18.02 20.74 7.60
N CYS A 57 17.29 19.87 8.29
CA CYS A 57 17.15 18.49 7.86
C CYS A 57 16.03 18.45 6.82
N VAL A 58 16.48 18.27 5.58
CA VAL A 58 15.77 18.08 4.32
C VAL A 58 14.55 17.16 4.49
N PHE A 59 13.36 17.75 4.63
CA PHE A 59 12.04 17.07 4.49
C PHE A 59 11.62 16.92 3.01
N THR A 60 12.56 17.00 2.08
CA THR A 60 12.27 17.30 0.67
C THR A 60 12.03 16.06 -0.20
N GLU A 61 12.34 14.84 0.25
CA GLU A 61 12.28 13.67 -0.64
C GLU A 61 10.91 12.99 -0.76
N VAL A 62 10.06 12.98 0.27
CA VAL A 62 8.69 12.43 0.12
C VAL A 62 7.78 13.37 -0.68
N VAL A 63 8.07 14.68 -0.64
CA VAL A 63 7.35 15.70 -1.43
C VAL A 63 7.71 15.63 -2.93
N LEU A 64 8.82 14.97 -3.29
CA LEU A 64 9.28 14.87 -4.69
C LEU A 64 8.59 13.76 -5.50
N LEU A 65 8.12 12.68 -4.86
CA LEU A 65 7.39 11.60 -5.54
C LEU A 65 5.90 11.91 -5.77
N LEU A 66 5.34 12.89 -5.05
CA LEU A 66 3.97 13.37 -5.21
C LEU A 66 3.87 14.61 -6.12
N ARG A 67 4.99 15.09 -6.69
CA ARG A 67 4.92 16.08 -7.75
C ARG A 67 4.61 15.34 -9.04
N GLU A 68 3.36 15.44 -9.48
CA GLU A 68 3.04 15.27 -10.91
C GLU A 68 4.14 15.93 -11.74
N PRO A 69 4.65 15.27 -12.80
CA PRO A 69 5.66 15.88 -13.64
C PRO A 69 5.14 17.25 -14.04
N ARG A 70 5.86 18.30 -13.61
CA ARG A 70 5.63 19.70 -13.98
C ARG A 70 5.78 19.85 -15.49
N ARG A 71 4.79 19.39 -16.24
CA ARG A 71 4.57 19.76 -17.63
C ARG A 71 3.27 20.57 -17.60
N SER A 72 3.46 21.86 -17.90
CA SER A 72 2.58 23.03 -17.69
C SER A 72 2.30 23.37 -16.23
N GLY A 73 2.64 24.60 -15.84
CA GLY A 73 2.68 25.05 -14.46
C GLY A 73 1.42 24.78 -13.65
N PHE A 74 1.60 24.20 -12.47
CA PHE A 74 0.89 24.73 -11.31
C PHE A 74 1.27 26.22 -11.25
N LEU A 75 0.35 27.09 -11.66
CA LEU A 75 0.49 28.51 -11.43
C LEU A 75 0.79 28.67 -9.93
N PRO A 76 1.83 29.45 -9.54
CA PRO A 76 1.90 29.93 -8.17
C PRO A 76 0.52 30.51 -7.80
N GLU A 77 0.12 30.46 -6.52
CA GLU A 77 -1.21 30.91 -6.03
C GLU A 77 -1.54 32.41 -6.32
N THR A 78 -0.77 33.07 -7.19
CA THR A 78 -0.81 34.49 -7.53
C THR A 78 -1.59 34.83 -8.80
N ASP A 79 -1.97 33.86 -9.64
CA ASP A 79 -2.46 34.14 -11.01
C ASP A 79 -3.93 33.71 -11.24
N TYR A 80 -4.76 33.69 -10.19
CA TYR A 80 -6.20 33.40 -10.31
C TYR A 80 -7.04 34.68 -10.29
N LEU A 81 -8.02 34.75 -11.20
CA LEU A 81 -9.12 35.69 -11.06
C LEU A 81 -10.00 35.24 -9.90
N THR A 82 -10.02 36.04 -8.83
CA THR A 82 -10.75 35.72 -7.60
C THR A 82 -12.03 36.55 -7.53
N CYS A 83 -13.15 35.89 -7.24
CA CYS A 83 -14.39 36.56 -6.89
C CYS A 83 -15.00 35.95 -5.63
N LYS A 84 -15.87 36.72 -4.96
CA LYS A 84 -16.54 36.30 -3.73
C LYS A 84 -18.02 36.59 -3.84
N GLU A 85 -18.83 35.56 -3.64
CA GLU A 85 -20.29 35.66 -3.70
C GLU A 85 -20.91 34.79 -2.60
N ASP A 86 -21.90 35.33 -1.87
CA ASP A 86 -22.59 34.67 -0.75
C ASP A 86 -21.69 33.98 0.29
N GLY A 87 -20.50 34.56 0.49
CA GLY A 87 -19.51 34.06 1.45
C GLY A 87 -18.58 32.98 0.90
N VAL A 88 -18.78 32.53 -0.33
CA VAL A 88 -17.91 31.57 -1.04
C VAL A 88 -16.89 32.29 -1.89
N GLU A 89 -15.64 31.79 -1.86
CA GLU A 89 -14.54 32.31 -2.66
C GLU A 89 -14.26 31.38 -3.83
N TYR A 90 -14.24 31.96 -5.03
CA TYR A 90 -14.02 31.27 -6.29
C TYR A 90 -12.73 31.78 -6.92
N HIS A 91 -11.96 30.87 -7.48
CA HIS A 91 -10.71 31.14 -8.20
C HIS A 91 -10.82 30.56 -9.60
N PHE A 92 -10.53 31.36 -10.62
CA PHE A 92 -10.59 30.96 -12.02
C PHE A 92 -9.25 31.21 -12.70
N ASP A 93 -8.85 30.30 -13.58
CA ASP A 93 -7.78 30.58 -14.56
C ASP A 93 -8.15 31.85 -15.37
N GLU A 94 -7.14 32.67 -15.67
CA GLU A 94 -7.36 33.97 -16.35
C GLU A 94 -8.01 33.82 -17.73
N ASP A 95 -7.74 32.70 -18.40
CA ASP A 95 -8.20 32.39 -19.76
C ASP A 95 -9.69 31.98 -19.81
N ILE A 96 -10.30 31.66 -18.67
CA ILE A 96 -11.71 31.27 -18.61
C ILE A 96 -12.61 32.49 -18.91
N ALA A 97 -13.41 32.36 -19.97
CA ALA A 97 -14.36 33.37 -20.41
C ALA A 97 -15.33 33.81 -19.28
N ALA A 98 -15.68 35.09 -19.24
CA ALA A 98 -16.52 35.66 -18.19
C ALA A 98 -17.89 34.95 -18.06
N ASP A 99 -18.53 34.63 -19.19
CA ASP A 99 -19.82 33.95 -19.22
C ASP A 99 -19.74 32.53 -18.63
N THR A 100 -18.63 31.83 -18.85
CA THR A 100 -18.35 30.51 -18.25
C THR A 100 -18.19 30.62 -16.74
N ARG A 101 -17.46 31.64 -16.27
CA ARG A 101 -17.29 31.90 -14.83
C ARG A 101 -18.63 32.20 -14.15
N GLU A 102 -19.44 33.04 -14.77
CA GLU A 102 -20.79 33.35 -14.28
C GLU A 102 -21.67 32.09 -14.23
N THR A 103 -21.62 31.24 -15.26
CA THR A 103 -22.35 29.97 -15.29
C THR A 103 -21.94 29.06 -14.13
N PHE A 104 -20.64 28.95 -13.84
CA PHE A 104 -20.15 28.16 -12.71
C PHE A 104 -20.60 28.71 -11.35
N ILE A 105 -20.56 30.03 -11.18
CA ILE A 105 -21.00 30.66 -9.92
C ILE A 105 -22.48 30.39 -9.71
N GLN A 106 -23.30 30.60 -10.74
CA GLN A 106 -24.75 30.36 -10.69
C GLN A 106 -25.08 28.91 -10.39
N SER A 107 -24.40 27.94 -11.04
CA SER A 107 -24.60 26.52 -10.75
C SER A 107 -24.20 26.21 -9.31
N HIS A 108 -23.04 26.70 -8.86
CA HIS A 108 -22.58 26.44 -7.50
C HIS A 108 -23.50 27.06 -6.43
N GLN A 109 -24.05 28.25 -6.67
CA GLN A 109 -25.04 28.88 -5.79
C GLN A 109 -26.35 28.09 -5.73
N ALA A 110 -26.79 27.51 -6.85
CA ALA A 110 -27.96 26.63 -6.87
C ALA A 110 -27.73 25.38 -6.01
N LEU A 111 -26.54 24.76 -6.11
CA LEU A 111 -26.13 23.65 -5.23
C LEU A 111 -26.15 24.07 -3.76
N ILE A 112 -25.53 25.20 -3.41
CA ILE A 112 -25.49 25.69 -2.03
C ILE A 112 -26.90 25.91 -1.48
N SER A 113 -27.78 26.54 -2.27
CA SER A 113 -29.17 26.80 -1.88
C SER A 113 -29.93 25.49 -1.65
N TYR A 114 -29.79 24.53 -2.57
CA TYR A 114 -30.40 23.21 -2.43
C TYR A 114 -29.96 22.49 -1.15
N LEU A 115 -28.65 22.50 -0.86
CA LEU A 115 -28.13 21.88 0.36
C LEU A 115 -28.65 22.59 1.62
N GLN A 116 -28.70 23.93 1.62
CA GLN A 116 -29.23 24.70 2.75
C GLN A 116 -30.72 24.44 3.00
N ASP A 117 -31.53 24.35 1.95
CA ASP A 117 -32.96 24.03 2.03
C ASP A 117 -33.20 22.65 2.67
N HIS A 118 -32.25 21.73 2.48
CA HIS A 118 -32.22 20.40 3.10
C HIS A 118 -31.45 20.34 4.42
N GLN A 119 -31.11 21.49 5.02
CA GLN A 119 -30.37 21.62 6.29
C GLN A 119 -28.96 21.03 6.27
N ILE A 120 -28.34 20.98 5.09
CA ILE A 120 -26.99 20.50 4.85
C ILE A 120 -26.05 21.71 4.67
N PHE A 121 -25.21 22.00 5.67
CA PHE A 121 -24.35 23.20 5.70
C PHE A 121 -22.86 22.84 5.54
N LEU A 122 -22.38 22.67 4.30
CA LEU A 122 -21.05 22.08 4.04
C LEU A 122 -20.07 23.00 3.28
N LEU A 123 -20.56 23.84 2.37
CA LEU A 123 -19.68 24.36 1.29
C LEU A 123 -19.04 25.73 1.55
N GLN A 124 -19.43 26.45 2.61
CA GLN A 124 -18.92 27.82 2.84
C GLN A 124 -17.44 27.90 3.22
N SER A 125 -16.83 26.78 3.62
CA SER A 125 -15.41 26.73 4.02
C SER A 125 -14.49 26.10 2.97
N THR A 126 -15.04 25.71 1.82
CA THR A 126 -14.29 25.08 0.74
C THR A 126 -13.81 26.17 -0.22
N ARG A 127 -12.57 26.04 -0.69
CA ARG A 127 -12.00 26.91 -1.72
C ARG A 127 -12.26 26.28 -3.09
N HIS A 128 -12.97 27.00 -3.96
CA HIS A 128 -13.39 26.49 -5.27
C HIS A 128 -12.48 27.04 -6.37
N ILE A 129 -11.81 26.15 -7.09
CA ILE A 129 -10.80 26.48 -8.09
C ILE A 129 -11.24 25.87 -9.43
N VAL A 130 -11.45 26.69 -10.45
CA VAL A 130 -11.90 26.23 -11.78
C VAL A 130 -10.78 26.42 -12.78
N LEU A 131 -10.49 25.36 -13.53
CA LEU A 131 -9.32 25.24 -14.40
C LEU A 131 -9.74 24.81 -15.81
N GLU A 132 -9.11 25.37 -16.85
CA GLU A 132 -9.49 25.13 -18.26
C GLU A 132 -8.98 23.78 -18.82
N ASP A 133 -7.80 23.33 -18.41
CA ASP A 133 -7.11 22.16 -18.98
C ASP A 133 -6.80 21.06 -17.94
N TYR A 134 -7.67 20.89 -16.93
CA TYR A 134 -7.43 19.95 -15.83
C TYR A 134 -8.64 19.10 -15.50
N ALA A 135 -8.39 17.83 -15.16
CA ALA A 135 -9.42 16.97 -14.61
C ALA A 135 -9.86 17.44 -13.21
N SER A 136 -11.17 17.36 -12.98
CA SER A 136 -11.78 17.59 -11.68
C SER A 136 -11.18 16.69 -10.59
N ARG A 137 -10.85 17.28 -9.43
CA ARG A 137 -10.27 16.57 -8.28
C ARG A 137 -10.52 17.31 -6.96
N SER A 138 -10.46 16.60 -5.84
CA SER A 138 -10.52 17.17 -4.50
C SER A 138 -9.16 17.14 -3.80
N ASP A 139 -8.97 18.08 -2.86
CA ASP A 139 -7.97 18.01 -1.81
C ASP A 139 -8.67 18.35 -0.50
N SER A 140 -9.17 17.31 0.17
CA SER A 140 -9.91 17.45 1.42
C SER A 140 -9.03 17.96 2.58
N SER A 141 -7.71 17.72 2.54
CA SER A 141 -6.77 18.15 3.57
C SER A 141 -6.69 19.68 3.67
N ASN A 142 -6.84 20.36 2.53
CA ASN A 142 -6.84 21.82 2.44
C ASN A 142 -8.22 22.40 2.14
N ARG A 143 -9.28 21.57 2.12
CA ARG A 143 -10.65 21.93 1.69
C ARG A 143 -10.65 22.65 0.34
N LYS A 144 -9.89 22.13 -0.62
CA LYS A 144 -9.82 22.65 -1.98
C LYS A 144 -10.59 21.72 -2.92
N ALA A 145 -11.37 22.33 -3.80
CA ALA A 145 -12.10 21.64 -4.85
C ALA A 145 -11.63 22.21 -6.20
N PHE A 146 -11.09 21.34 -7.05
CA PHE A 146 -10.61 21.69 -8.38
C PHE A 146 -11.60 21.17 -9.41
N TYR A 147 -12.12 22.05 -10.25
CA TYR A 147 -13.14 21.75 -11.23
C TYR A 147 -12.59 21.94 -12.63
N ALA A 148 -12.81 20.95 -13.49
CA ALA A 148 -12.74 21.12 -14.93
C ALA A 148 -13.89 22.03 -15.38
N VAL A 149 -13.65 22.91 -16.35
CA VAL A 149 -14.70 23.82 -16.86
C VAL A 149 -15.90 23.05 -17.41
N GLU A 150 -15.66 21.93 -18.08
CA GLU A 150 -16.66 21.04 -18.66
C GLU A 150 -17.60 20.38 -17.63
N ASP A 151 -17.18 20.31 -16.37
CA ASP A 151 -17.98 19.72 -15.28
C ASP A 151 -18.96 20.72 -14.66
N THR A 152 -18.99 21.95 -15.16
CA THR A 152 -19.93 22.98 -14.70
C THR A 152 -21.38 22.55 -14.93
N GLY A 153 -22.18 22.53 -13.86
CA GLY A 153 -23.61 22.18 -13.95
C GLY A 153 -23.84 20.69 -14.24
N THR A 154 -22.92 19.82 -13.81
CA THR A 154 -23.05 18.36 -13.88
C THR A 154 -22.92 17.74 -12.50
N TYR A 155 -23.24 16.45 -12.37
CA TYR A 155 -23.03 15.69 -11.14
C TYR A 155 -21.57 15.75 -10.64
N MET A 156 -20.58 15.90 -11.53
CA MET A 156 -19.16 15.97 -11.15
C MET A 156 -18.85 17.18 -10.28
N GLN A 157 -19.45 18.35 -10.57
CA GLN A 157 -19.31 19.53 -9.72
C GLN A 157 -19.81 19.25 -8.29
N ILE A 158 -20.88 18.48 -8.13
CA ILE A 158 -21.44 18.12 -6.82
C ILE A 158 -20.52 17.11 -6.13
N LEU A 159 -20.07 16.10 -6.87
CA LEU A 159 -19.19 15.03 -6.37
C LEU A 159 -17.91 15.61 -5.78
N ILE A 160 -17.23 16.48 -6.51
CA ILE A 160 -15.99 17.12 -6.04
C ILE A 160 -16.23 18.04 -4.84
N ALA A 161 -17.35 18.79 -4.84
CA ALA A 161 -17.71 19.63 -3.70
C ALA A 161 -17.90 18.80 -2.44
N LEU A 162 -18.66 17.69 -2.52
CA LEU A 162 -18.88 16.78 -1.40
C LEU A 162 -17.58 16.08 -0.97
N GLN A 163 -16.79 15.56 -1.91
CA GLN A 163 -15.54 14.86 -1.60
C GLN A 163 -14.52 15.79 -0.93
N SER A 164 -14.40 17.04 -1.39
CA SER A 164 -13.53 18.04 -0.77
C SER A 164 -13.91 18.40 0.66
N HIS A 165 -15.19 18.21 1.02
CA HIS A 165 -15.69 18.49 2.36
C HIS A 165 -15.57 17.28 3.29
N PHE A 166 -16.00 16.11 2.82
CA PHE A 166 -16.09 14.91 3.64
C PHE A 166 -14.78 14.15 3.76
N GLY A 167 -13.94 14.15 2.73
CA GLY A 167 -12.67 13.44 2.74
C GLY A 167 -12.43 12.72 1.42
N ASP A 168 -11.17 12.67 0.99
CA ASP A 168 -10.79 12.08 -0.29
C ASP A 168 -11.03 10.55 -0.34
N PHE A 169 -11.05 9.88 0.81
CA PHE A 169 -11.32 8.43 0.98
C PHE A 169 -12.80 8.08 1.18
N THR A 170 -13.71 9.05 1.05
CA THR A 170 -15.15 8.79 1.19
C THR A 170 -15.63 7.82 0.10
N ASN A 171 -16.56 6.92 0.43
CA ASN A 171 -17.07 5.88 -0.46
C ASN A 171 -17.61 6.50 -1.75
N TYR A 172 -16.95 6.16 -2.85
CA TYR A 172 -17.18 6.80 -4.14
C TYR A 172 -18.58 6.52 -4.67
N GLY A 173 -19.14 5.33 -4.45
CA GLY A 173 -20.51 5.00 -4.86
C GLY A 173 -21.57 5.84 -4.18
N LEU A 174 -21.43 6.08 -2.87
CA LEU A 174 -22.31 7.01 -2.16
C LEU A 174 -22.18 8.43 -2.71
N LEU A 175 -20.94 8.91 -2.90
CA LEU A 175 -20.70 10.23 -3.51
C LEU A 175 -21.34 10.33 -4.90
N TYR A 176 -21.13 9.32 -5.76
CA TYR A 176 -21.64 9.26 -7.12
C TYR A 176 -23.17 9.26 -7.16
N GLY A 177 -23.81 8.40 -6.37
CA GLY A 177 -25.27 8.32 -6.32
C GLY A 177 -25.90 9.59 -5.76
N ILE A 178 -25.34 10.17 -4.68
CA ILE A 178 -25.86 11.40 -4.08
C ILE A 178 -25.72 12.56 -5.07
N SER A 179 -24.57 12.64 -5.74
CA SER A 179 -24.30 13.71 -6.70
C SER A 179 -25.25 13.66 -7.89
N ASN A 180 -25.52 12.47 -8.41
CA ASN A 180 -26.49 12.31 -9.49
C ASN A 180 -27.93 12.59 -9.05
N TYR A 181 -28.32 12.21 -7.83
CA TYR A 181 -29.63 12.54 -7.28
C TYR A 181 -29.82 14.07 -7.19
N ILE A 182 -28.85 14.78 -6.63
CA ILE A 182 -28.91 16.24 -6.51
C ILE A 182 -28.87 16.90 -7.90
N ALA A 183 -28.05 16.39 -8.81
CA ALA A 183 -27.99 16.89 -10.19
C ALA A 183 -29.35 16.77 -10.87
N GLU A 184 -30.05 15.63 -10.72
CA GLU A 184 -31.40 15.45 -11.27
C GLU A 184 -32.39 16.47 -10.71
N GLU A 185 -32.40 16.67 -9.38
CA GLU A 185 -33.27 17.64 -8.71
C GLU A 185 -33.01 19.10 -9.14
N LEU A 186 -31.76 19.41 -9.48
CA LEU A 186 -31.35 20.72 -10.02
C LEU A 186 -31.56 20.85 -11.54
N GLY A 187 -31.99 19.79 -12.23
CA GLY A 187 -32.13 19.76 -13.68
C GLY A 187 -30.80 19.78 -14.45
N TRP A 188 -29.73 19.28 -13.82
CA TRP A 188 -28.37 19.21 -14.33
C TRP A 188 -28.08 17.93 -15.11
N GLY A 189 -26.92 17.86 -15.75
CA GLY A 189 -26.46 16.65 -16.42
C GLY A 189 -26.17 15.54 -15.42
N ILE A 190 -26.89 14.41 -15.55
CA ILE A 190 -26.65 13.17 -14.81
C ILE A 190 -25.86 12.18 -15.66
N ASP A 191 -25.15 11.29 -14.99
CA ASP A 191 -24.52 10.11 -15.55
C ASP A 191 -25.10 8.92 -14.78
N ILE A 192 -26.30 8.48 -15.15
CA ILE A 192 -26.85 7.21 -14.66
C ILE A 192 -27.38 6.48 -15.86
N THR A 193 -26.97 5.22 -16.00
CA THR A 193 -27.60 4.30 -16.96
C THR A 193 -28.90 3.79 -16.36
N ASP A 194 -30.01 3.99 -17.06
CA ASP A 194 -31.30 3.40 -16.67
C ASP A 194 -31.26 1.90 -16.93
N VAL A 195 -31.35 1.12 -15.85
CA VAL A 195 -31.26 -0.35 -15.85
C VAL A 195 -32.43 -0.90 -15.05
N ALA A 196 -33.07 -1.96 -15.55
CA ALA A 196 -34.17 -2.56 -14.82
C ALA A 196 -33.67 -3.24 -13.53
N GLU A 197 -34.45 -3.15 -12.45
CA GLU A 197 -34.13 -3.82 -11.17
C GLU A 197 -33.81 -5.32 -11.35
N GLN A 198 -34.50 -5.99 -12.29
CA GLN A 198 -34.28 -7.41 -12.59
C GLN A 198 -32.89 -7.70 -13.13
N ASP A 199 -32.31 -6.78 -13.92
CA ASP A 199 -30.96 -6.90 -14.44
C ASP A 199 -29.92 -6.67 -13.32
N ILE A 200 -30.23 -5.78 -12.37
CA ILE A 200 -29.43 -5.59 -11.15
C ILE A 200 -29.47 -6.86 -10.29
N VAL A 201 -30.65 -7.44 -10.05
CA VAL A 201 -30.78 -8.70 -9.30
C VAL A 201 -29.91 -9.77 -9.95
N ALA A 202 -30.08 -10.00 -11.26
CA ALA A 202 -29.29 -10.98 -12.01
C ALA A 202 -27.78 -10.70 -11.93
N PHE A 203 -27.36 -9.43 -11.98
CA PHE A 203 -25.97 -9.04 -11.82
C PHE A 203 -25.43 -9.39 -10.42
N THR A 204 -26.19 -9.10 -9.36
CA THR A 204 -25.77 -9.32 -7.97
C THR A 204 -25.80 -10.78 -7.52
N GLU A 205 -26.55 -11.64 -8.19
CA GLU A 205 -26.60 -13.08 -7.91
C GLU A 205 -25.37 -13.84 -8.44
N VAL A 206 -24.64 -13.24 -9.38
CA VAL A 206 -23.35 -13.75 -9.84
C VAL A 206 -22.29 -13.45 -8.77
N THR A 207 -21.67 -14.50 -8.21
CA THR A 207 -20.78 -14.39 -7.06
C THR A 207 -19.58 -13.46 -7.35
N GLU A 208 -19.03 -13.55 -8.55
CA GLU A 208 -17.90 -12.75 -9.01
C GLU A 208 -18.22 -11.25 -9.08
N ASN A 209 -19.48 -10.88 -9.28
CA ASN A 209 -19.91 -9.49 -9.37
C ASN A 209 -20.16 -8.85 -8.00
N GLN A 210 -20.36 -9.65 -6.95
CA GLN A 210 -20.68 -9.15 -5.60
C GLN A 210 -19.56 -8.27 -5.04
N VAL A 211 -18.31 -8.49 -5.48
CA VAL A 211 -17.17 -7.65 -5.09
C VAL A 211 -17.38 -6.18 -5.49
N PHE A 212 -18.06 -5.92 -6.62
CA PHE A 212 -18.31 -4.55 -7.08
C PHE A 212 -19.33 -3.80 -6.23
N LEU A 213 -20.08 -4.50 -5.38
CA LEU A 213 -20.98 -3.88 -4.40
C LEU A 213 -20.23 -3.18 -3.26
N ASP A 214 -18.90 -3.25 -3.22
CA ASP A 214 -18.09 -2.36 -2.39
C ASP A 214 -18.27 -0.88 -2.78
N LEU A 215 -18.50 -0.62 -4.08
CA LEU A 215 -18.69 0.71 -4.64
C LEU A 215 -17.55 1.70 -4.27
N SER A 216 -16.34 1.17 -4.10
CA SER A 216 -15.14 1.98 -3.87
C SER A 216 -14.67 2.64 -5.19
N TYR A 217 -13.77 3.62 -5.11
CA TYR A 217 -13.29 4.35 -6.29
C TYR A 217 -12.86 3.45 -7.47
N PRO A 218 -12.05 2.39 -7.29
CA PRO A 218 -11.68 1.48 -8.37
C PRO A 218 -12.87 0.77 -9.06
N CYS A 219 -14.01 0.61 -8.39
CA CYS A 219 -15.22 0.08 -9.03
C CYS A 219 -15.77 1.00 -10.15
N PHE A 220 -15.34 2.26 -10.17
CA PHE A 220 -15.70 3.27 -11.17
C PHE A 220 -14.59 3.54 -12.18
N VAL A 221 -13.52 2.74 -12.17
CA VAL A 221 -12.40 2.85 -13.10
C VAL A 221 -12.46 1.70 -14.10
N SER A 222 -12.64 2.02 -15.38
CA SER A 222 -12.88 1.04 -16.44
C SER A 222 -11.80 -0.04 -16.57
N SER A 223 -10.54 0.27 -16.23
CA SER A 223 -9.46 -0.72 -16.24
C SER A 223 -9.61 -1.84 -15.20
N TYR A 224 -10.39 -1.63 -14.13
CA TYR A 224 -10.58 -2.62 -13.06
C TYR A 224 -11.88 -3.41 -13.16
N VAL A 225 -12.89 -2.86 -13.85
CA VAL A 225 -14.24 -3.46 -13.91
C VAL A 225 -14.70 -3.80 -15.32
N GLY A 226 -14.02 -3.27 -16.35
CA GLY A 226 -14.34 -3.52 -17.75
C GLY A 226 -15.80 -3.18 -18.09
N GLU A 227 -16.51 -4.15 -18.68
CA GLU A 227 -17.88 -4.01 -19.14
C GLU A 227 -18.92 -3.89 -18.00
N ALA A 228 -18.53 -4.13 -16.75
CA ALA A 228 -19.44 -4.01 -15.60
C ALA A 228 -19.70 -2.55 -15.18
N LEU A 229 -18.90 -1.59 -15.66
CA LEU A 229 -18.97 -0.18 -15.22
C LEU A 229 -20.40 0.42 -15.27
N PRO A 230 -21.17 0.30 -16.38
CA PRO A 230 -22.52 0.88 -16.43
C PRO A 230 -23.48 0.27 -15.41
N MET A 231 -23.31 -1.03 -15.11
CA MET A 231 -24.12 -1.72 -14.11
C MET A 231 -23.77 -1.26 -12.69
N ILE A 232 -22.48 -1.05 -12.40
CA ILE A 232 -22.02 -0.53 -11.11
C ILE A 232 -22.55 0.90 -10.87
N GLN A 233 -22.52 1.74 -11.90
CA GLN A 233 -23.09 3.08 -11.86
C GLN A 233 -24.60 3.06 -11.61
N ALA A 234 -25.34 2.18 -12.29
CA ALA A 234 -26.77 1.99 -12.08
C ALA A 234 -27.09 1.49 -10.66
N VAL A 235 -26.33 0.52 -10.16
CA VAL A 235 -26.42 0.02 -8.77
C VAL A 235 -26.23 1.16 -7.77
N ALA A 236 -25.17 1.96 -7.90
CA ALA A 236 -24.91 3.07 -7.00
C ALA A 236 -26.03 4.13 -7.03
N GLY A 237 -26.51 4.48 -8.23
CA GLY A 237 -27.60 5.42 -8.40
C GLY A 237 -28.92 4.95 -7.79
N GLN A 238 -29.32 3.70 -8.05
CA GLN A 238 -30.57 3.14 -7.53
C GLN A 238 -30.52 2.88 -6.02
N PHE A 239 -29.38 2.38 -5.51
CA PHE A 239 -29.17 2.22 -4.07
C PHE A 239 -29.30 3.55 -3.33
N VAL A 240 -28.65 4.60 -3.81
CA VAL A 240 -28.73 5.92 -3.16
C VAL A 240 -30.12 6.52 -3.27
N ARG A 241 -30.81 6.34 -4.41
CA ARG A 241 -32.19 6.80 -4.54
C ARG A 241 -33.11 6.14 -3.50
N ASP A 242 -33.04 4.80 -3.38
CA ASP A 242 -33.78 4.07 -2.35
C ASP A 242 -33.42 4.55 -0.93
N LEU A 243 -32.13 4.77 -0.66
CA LEU A 243 -31.68 5.30 0.62
C LEU A 243 -32.27 6.67 0.94
N ILE A 244 -32.28 7.58 -0.04
CA ILE A 244 -32.84 8.93 0.13
C ILE A 244 -34.37 8.86 0.25
N ASP A 245 -35.05 8.00 -0.50
CA ASP A 245 -36.49 7.84 -0.42
C ASP A 245 -36.95 7.29 0.95
N ARG A 246 -36.15 6.42 1.57
CA ARG A 246 -36.44 5.83 2.89
C ARG A 246 -36.04 6.73 4.06
N GLU A 247 -34.82 7.26 4.04
CA GLU A 247 -34.18 7.92 5.19
C GLU A 247 -34.01 9.44 5.02
N GLY A 248 -34.20 9.96 3.80
CA GLY A 248 -34.01 11.36 3.45
C GLY A 248 -32.57 11.74 3.07
N ILE A 249 -32.43 12.81 2.30
CA ILE A 249 -31.13 13.25 1.77
C ILE A 249 -30.13 13.66 2.85
N ALA A 250 -30.61 14.25 3.96
CA ALA A 250 -29.76 14.61 5.08
C ALA A 250 -29.08 13.37 5.69
N TYR A 251 -29.78 12.23 5.76
CA TYR A 251 -29.21 10.97 6.23
C TYR A 251 -28.17 10.42 5.26
N ALA A 252 -28.48 10.40 3.95
CA ALA A 252 -27.55 9.94 2.93
C ALA A 252 -26.26 10.76 2.92
N VAL A 253 -26.37 12.09 3.06
CA VAL A 253 -25.20 12.97 3.15
C VAL A 253 -24.43 12.80 4.47
N ASP A 254 -25.10 12.60 5.61
CA ASP A 254 -24.42 12.31 6.88
C ASP A 254 -23.69 10.95 6.85
N ALA A 255 -24.15 9.99 6.02
CA ALA A 255 -23.46 8.73 5.81
C ALA A 255 -22.01 8.91 5.29
N LEU A 256 -21.76 9.93 4.46
CA LEU A 256 -20.43 10.28 3.96
C LEU A 256 -19.47 10.68 5.09
N ARG A 257 -20.00 11.28 6.17
CA ARG A 257 -19.20 11.69 7.33
C ARG A 257 -18.80 10.51 8.21
N ARG A 258 -19.67 9.50 8.35
CA ARG A 258 -19.49 8.39 9.29
C ARG A 258 -18.27 7.53 8.96
N GLU A 259 -17.92 7.40 7.68
CA GLU A 259 -16.73 6.68 7.24
C GLU A 259 -15.44 7.25 7.82
N ASN A 260 -15.34 8.57 7.97
CA ASN A 260 -14.15 9.21 8.54
C ASN A 260 -14.10 9.16 10.07
N ILE A 261 -15.22 8.84 10.73
CA ILE A 261 -15.30 8.68 12.18
C ILE A 261 -14.92 7.25 12.58
N SER A 262 -15.46 6.26 11.88
CA SER A 262 -15.19 4.85 12.13
C SER A 262 -15.34 4.04 10.84
N PRO A 263 -14.23 3.81 10.09
CA PRO A 263 -14.27 3.09 8.82
C PRO A 263 -14.90 1.70 8.93
N THR A 264 -14.54 0.92 9.95
CA THR A 264 -15.09 -0.44 10.17
C THR A 264 -16.59 -0.41 10.46
N MET A 265 -17.05 0.49 11.33
CA MET A 265 -18.49 0.60 11.63
C MET A 265 -19.28 1.09 10.42
N PHE A 266 -18.71 2.00 9.65
CA PHE A 266 -19.30 2.44 8.39
C PHE A 266 -19.44 1.28 7.40
N LEU A 267 -18.44 0.42 7.23
CA LEU A 267 -18.53 -0.74 6.33
C LEU A 267 -19.65 -1.70 6.73
N ILE A 268 -19.82 -1.95 8.03
CA ILE A 268 -20.93 -2.78 8.55
C ILE A 268 -22.26 -2.12 8.20
N GLU A 269 -22.44 -0.86 8.57
CA GLU A 269 -23.68 -0.13 8.33
C GLU A 269 -24.01 0.01 6.83
N ALA A 270 -23.02 0.33 6.00
CA ALA A 270 -23.20 0.45 4.56
C ALA A 270 -23.64 -0.88 3.93
N ASN A 271 -23.08 -2.00 4.40
CA ASN A 271 -23.50 -3.32 3.94
C ASN A 271 -24.91 -3.69 4.44
N ASP A 272 -25.29 -3.32 5.66
CA ASP A 272 -26.65 -3.50 6.16
C ASP A 272 -27.66 -2.70 5.31
N LEU A 273 -27.37 -1.43 5.01
CA LEU A 273 -28.20 -0.59 4.14
C LEU A 273 -28.32 -1.18 2.72
N LYS A 274 -27.22 -1.68 2.15
CA LYS A 274 -27.23 -2.37 0.85
C LYS A 274 -28.02 -3.67 0.91
N ASN A 275 -27.91 -4.44 1.99
CA ASN A 275 -28.66 -5.70 2.16
C ASN A 275 -30.18 -5.46 2.26
N ASP A 276 -30.60 -4.41 2.95
CA ASP A 276 -32.00 -4.00 3.03
C ASP A 276 -32.55 -3.60 1.65
N TRP A 277 -31.76 -2.84 0.88
CA TRP A 277 -32.10 -2.47 -0.50
C TRP A 277 -32.11 -3.68 -1.45
N LEU A 278 -31.09 -4.55 -1.40
CA LEU A 278 -31.04 -5.78 -2.20
C LEU A 278 -32.27 -6.65 -1.94
N ALA A 279 -32.69 -6.76 -0.67
CA ALA A 279 -33.90 -7.48 -0.31
C ALA A 279 -35.18 -6.79 -0.84
N SER A 280 -35.23 -5.46 -0.89
CA SER A 280 -36.39 -4.72 -1.38
C SER A 280 -36.61 -4.90 -2.89
N ILE A 281 -35.53 -5.07 -3.67
CA ILE A 281 -35.58 -5.37 -5.12
C ILE A 281 -35.66 -6.88 -5.42
N GLY A 282 -35.72 -7.74 -4.40
CA GLY A 282 -35.90 -9.19 -4.54
C GLY A 282 -34.62 -10.01 -4.73
N SER A 283 -33.43 -9.44 -4.49
CA SER A 283 -32.16 -10.16 -4.53
C SER A 283 -31.95 -11.02 -3.26
N GLU A 284 -31.51 -12.25 -3.45
CA GLU A 284 -31.09 -13.16 -2.37
C GLU A 284 -29.66 -12.89 -1.88
N THR A 285 -28.90 -12.04 -2.58
CA THR A 285 -27.52 -11.70 -2.22
C THR A 285 -27.44 -11.07 -0.84
N ARG A 286 -26.44 -11.48 -0.06
CA ARG A 286 -26.15 -10.94 1.26
C ARG A 286 -24.68 -10.61 1.38
N LEU A 287 -24.41 -9.33 1.62
CA LEU A 287 -23.09 -8.77 1.81
C LEU A 287 -22.67 -8.90 3.27
N THR A 288 -21.42 -9.26 3.47
CA THR A 288 -20.77 -9.25 4.78
C THR A 288 -19.63 -8.25 4.77
N ALA A 289 -19.53 -7.42 5.81
CA ALA A 289 -18.40 -6.51 5.96
C ALA A 289 -17.10 -7.31 6.13
N ARG A 290 -16.03 -6.82 5.49
CA ARG A 290 -14.66 -7.31 5.76
C ARG A 290 -14.24 -6.82 7.15
N GLU A 291 -13.34 -7.57 7.78
CA GLU A 291 -12.83 -7.22 9.11
C GLU A 291 -11.99 -5.93 9.08
N LEU A 292 -11.15 -5.80 8.06
CA LEU A 292 -10.22 -4.67 7.92
C LEU A 292 -10.73 -3.66 6.87
N PRO A 293 -10.82 -2.37 7.21
CA PRO A 293 -11.27 -1.35 6.28
C PRO A 293 -10.17 -1.00 5.27
N ILE A 294 -10.50 -1.04 3.98
CA ILE A 294 -9.60 -0.65 2.88
C ILE A 294 -10.32 0.40 2.05
N ARG A 295 -9.79 1.62 2.05
CA ARG A 295 -10.44 2.77 1.39
C ARG A 295 -9.55 3.27 0.28
N PHE A 296 -10.18 3.65 -0.84
CA PHE A 296 -9.49 4.07 -2.04
C PHE A 296 -9.86 5.50 -2.37
N GLN A 297 -8.88 6.24 -2.88
CA GLN A 297 -9.09 7.55 -3.48
C GLN A 297 -8.34 7.64 -4.81
N TYR A 298 -8.79 8.56 -5.66
CA TYR A 298 -8.01 9.00 -6.80
C TYR A 298 -6.78 9.79 -6.32
N GLY A 299 -5.60 9.45 -6.83
CA GLY A 299 -4.34 10.12 -6.46
C GLY A 299 -3.67 10.91 -7.58
N GLY A 300 -4.34 11.13 -8.71
CA GLY A 300 -3.78 11.88 -9.84
C GLY A 300 -3.08 11.00 -10.88
N THR A 301 -2.23 11.60 -11.71
CA THR A 301 -1.57 10.90 -12.83
C THR A 301 -0.39 10.03 -12.40
N THR A 302 0.35 10.43 -11.36
CA THR A 302 1.51 9.68 -10.87
C THR A 302 1.12 8.46 -10.06
N SER A 303 0.13 8.60 -9.18
CA SER A 303 -0.40 7.49 -8.36
C SER A 303 -1.92 7.44 -8.50
N PRO A 304 -2.45 6.83 -9.57
CA PRO A 304 -3.89 6.84 -9.86
C PRO A 304 -4.73 6.23 -8.75
N ILE A 305 -4.14 5.34 -7.94
CA ILE A 305 -4.76 4.78 -6.75
C ILE A 305 -3.91 5.10 -5.53
N ILE A 306 -4.57 5.67 -4.53
CA ILE A 306 -4.06 5.78 -3.17
C ILE A 306 -5.00 4.99 -2.26
N VAL A 307 -4.41 4.21 -1.36
CA VAL A 307 -5.16 3.36 -0.42
C VAL A 307 -4.87 3.79 1.00
N SER A 308 -5.91 3.88 1.84
CA SER A 308 -5.79 4.00 3.28
C SER A 308 -6.34 2.75 3.93
N ALA A 309 -5.49 2.10 4.71
CA ALA A 309 -5.84 1.01 5.61
C ALA A 309 -5.30 1.30 7.01
N ASP A 310 -5.44 0.34 7.94
CA ASP A 310 -5.13 0.54 9.34
C ASP A 310 -3.62 0.64 9.61
N HIS A 311 -2.82 -0.16 8.91
CA HIS A 311 -1.37 -0.22 9.14
C HIS A 311 -0.58 0.73 8.25
N ALA A 312 -1.05 1.01 7.03
CA ALA A 312 -0.33 1.86 6.09
C ALA A 312 -1.21 2.70 5.15
N LYS A 313 -0.58 3.74 4.59
CA LYS A 313 -1.07 4.46 3.41
C LYS A 313 -0.28 4.03 2.18
N TYR A 314 -0.97 3.52 1.17
CA TYR A 314 -0.34 3.00 -0.05
C TYR A 314 -0.48 3.98 -1.20
N TYR A 315 0.56 4.08 -2.01
CA TYR A 315 0.58 4.80 -3.28
C TYR A 315 0.93 3.80 -4.38
N LEU A 316 -0.04 3.50 -5.24
CA LEU A 316 0.18 2.66 -6.42
C LEU A 316 0.56 3.55 -7.59
N MET A 317 1.84 3.53 -7.98
CA MET A 317 2.33 4.35 -9.09
C MET A 317 1.76 3.87 -10.43
N ASN A 318 1.49 4.81 -11.35
CA ASN A 318 0.91 4.52 -12.65
C ASN A 318 1.79 3.56 -13.49
N ASP A 319 3.10 3.70 -13.35
CA ASP A 319 4.11 2.88 -14.01
C ASP A 319 4.53 1.65 -13.21
N TYR A 320 3.83 1.33 -12.10
CA TYR A 320 4.03 0.08 -11.39
C TYR A 320 3.98 -1.11 -12.35
N ALA A 321 4.98 -1.96 -12.29
CA ALA A 321 5.02 -3.20 -13.05
C ALA A 321 5.58 -4.24 -12.11
N GLU A 322 4.73 -5.20 -11.72
CA GLU A 322 5.12 -6.29 -10.83
C GLU A 322 6.37 -6.98 -11.38
N VAL A 323 7.49 -6.83 -10.66
CA VAL A 323 8.70 -7.61 -10.90
C VAL A 323 8.39 -9.05 -10.47
N ASP A 324 8.98 -10.03 -11.16
CA ASP A 324 8.72 -11.46 -10.94
C ASP A 324 7.30 -11.94 -11.30
N LEU A 325 6.63 -11.26 -12.25
CA LEU A 325 5.35 -11.72 -12.78
C LEU A 325 5.39 -13.16 -13.32
N ASP A 326 6.53 -13.62 -13.85
CA ASP A 326 6.72 -15.02 -14.28
C ASP A 326 6.63 -16.02 -13.11
N VAL A 327 6.97 -15.58 -11.89
CA VAL A 327 6.87 -16.37 -10.66
C VAL A 327 5.49 -16.19 -10.03
N MET A 328 4.98 -14.96 -9.90
CA MET A 328 3.68 -14.70 -9.26
C MET A 328 2.47 -15.11 -10.12
N GLY A 329 2.63 -15.12 -11.44
CA GLY A 329 1.63 -15.53 -12.43
C GLY A 329 0.51 -14.53 -12.70
N ILE A 330 0.29 -13.56 -11.79
CA ILE A 330 -0.77 -12.54 -11.87
C ILE A 330 -0.25 -11.22 -11.29
N ASP A 331 -0.53 -10.11 -11.98
CA ASP A 331 -0.32 -8.75 -11.45
C ASP A 331 -1.56 -8.36 -10.64
N TYR A 332 -1.52 -8.61 -9.34
CA TYR A 332 -2.68 -8.41 -8.47
C TYR A 332 -3.17 -6.95 -8.43
N PHE A 333 -2.27 -5.98 -8.64
CA PHE A 333 -2.62 -4.57 -8.55
C PHE A 333 -3.15 -3.98 -9.85
N LYS A 334 -2.91 -4.62 -11.01
CA LYS A 334 -3.39 -4.14 -12.32
C LYS A 334 -4.34 -5.08 -13.06
N SER A 335 -4.71 -6.22 -12.47
CA SER A 335 -5.62 -7.20 -13.10
C SER A 335 -7.07 -6.72 -13.12
N ASP A 336 -7.82 -6.94 -12.04
CA ASP A 336 -9.20 -6.51 -11.87
C ASP A 336 -9.43 -6.03 -10.43
N TYR A 337 -10.62 -5.51 -10.15
CA TYR A 337 -10.93 -5.01 -8.82
C TYR A 337 -10.85 -6.10 -7.73
N ALA A 338 -11.23 -7.34 -8.04
CA ALA A 338 -11.21 -8.44 -7.06
C ALA A 338 -9.79 -8.78 -6.62
N HIS A 339 -8.85 -8.83 -7.56
CA HIS A 339 -7.44 -9.04 -7.26
C HIS A 339 -6.84 -7.83 -6.51
N LEU A 340 -7.20 -6.60 -6.91
CA LEU A 340 -6.72 -5.37 -6.27
C LEU A 340 -7.09 -5.34 -4.79
N ILE A 341 -8.38 -5.53 -4.47
CA ILE A 341 -8.86 -5.48 -3.09
C ILE A 341 -8.30 -6.64 -2.25
N GLU A 342 -8.24 -7.84 -2.83
CA GLU A 342 -7.68 -9.02 -2.16
C GLU A 342 -6.21 -8.80 -1.81
N ALA A 343 -5.42 -8.15 -2.67
CA ALA A 343 -4.02 -7.90 -2.39
C ALA A 343 -3.81 -7.01 -1.17
N PHE A 344 -4.48 -5.86 -1.11
CA PHE A 344 -4.40 -4.99 0.06
C PHE A 344 -4.94 -5.67 1.32
N TYR A 345 -6.01 -6.48 1.19
CA TYR A 345 -6.57 -7.21 2.32
C TYR A 345 -5.60 -8.27 2.89
N ARG A 346 -4.93 -9.02 2.02
CA ARG A 346 -3.91 -10.00 2.45
C ARG A 346 -2.71 -9.33 3.08
N ILE A 347 -2.23 -8.23 2.51
CA ILE A 347 -1.13 -7.45 3.09
C ILE A 347 -1.51 -6.96 4.49
N GLU A 348 -2.70 -6.39 4.68
CA GLU A 348 -3.13 -5.87 5.98
C GLU A 348 -3.35 -6.97 7.01
N LEU A 349 -3.81 -8.18 6.62
CA LEU A 349 -3.87 -9.34 7.50
C LEU A 349 -2.47 -9.80 7.94
N ASP A 350 -1.51 -9.83 7.02
CA ASP A 350 -0.13 -10.19 7.34
C ASP A 350 0.52 -9.15 8.27
N MET A 351 0.26 -7.85 8.02
CA MET A 351 0.70 -6.76 8.90
C MET A 351 0.06 -6.85 10.29
N GLN A 352 -1.24 -7.17 10.38
CA GLN A 352 -1.93 -7.40 11.64
C GLN A 352 -1.32 -8.58 12.42
N ALA A 353 -0.99 -9.67 11.73
CA ALA A 353 -0.33 -10.82 12.34
C ALA A 353 1.09 -10.46 12.81
N ALA A 354 1.84 -9.69 12.02
CA ALA A 354 3.15 -9.19 12.40
C ALA A 354 3.09 -8.27 13.63
N ASP A 355 2.06 -7.42 13.72
CA ASP A 355 1.82 -6.53 14.85
C ASP A 355 1.71 -7.29 16.18
N LEU A 356 1.02 -8.44 16.18
CA LEU A 356 0.84 -9.27 17.37
C LEU A 356 2.15 -9.85 17.92
N VAL A 357 3.17 -10.00 17.06
CA VAL A 357 4.43 -10.67 17.39
C VAL A 357 5.57 -9.67 17.58
N TYR A 358 5.67 -8.68 16.69
CA TYR A 358 6.85 -7.83 16.53
C TYR A 358 6.65 -6.39 16.98
N LYS A 359 5.40 -5.91 17.15
CA LYS A 359 5.15 -4.53 17.58
C LYS A 359 5.47 -4.35 19.05
N ASP A 360 6.32 -3.39 19.37
CA ASP A 360 6.62 -3.02 20.76
C ASP A 360 5.51 -2.12 21.32
N PRO A 361 4.69 -2.58 22.28
CA PRO A 361 3.58 -1.78 22.83
C PRO A 361 4.06 -0.58 23.65
N ALA A 362 5.33 -0.50 24.01
CA ALA A 362 5.90 0.64 24.71
C ALA A 362 6.29 1.79 23.75
N ARG A 363 6.15 1.60 22.44
CA ARG A 363 6.56 2.55 21.42
C ARG A 363 5.38 3.17 20.68
N THR A 364 5.57 4.42 20.29
CA THR A 364 4.70 5.11 19.34
C THR A 364 5.29 4.95 17.95
N TYR A 365 4.52 4.34 17.05
CA TYR A 365 4.90 4.19 15.65
C TYR A 365 4.30 5.32 14.82
N GLN A 366 5.09 5.88 13.90
CA GLN A 366 4.59 6.88 12.95
C GLN A 366 3.81 6.20 11.82
N PRO A 367 2.83 6.86 11.18
CA PRO A 367 2.12 6.27 10.04
C PRO A 367 3.10 5.82 8.94
N LEU A 368 2.98 4.57 8.51
CA LEU A 368 3.79 4.02 7.42
C LEU A 368 3.24 4.45 6.07
N THR A 369 4.13 4.90 5.18
CA THR A 369 3.83 5.04 3.76
C THR A 369 4.40 3.86 3.00
N VAL A 370 3.61 3.26 2.10
CA VAL A 370 4.07 2.22 1.18
C VAL A 370 3.92 2.74 -0.25
N VAL A 371 5.00 2.71 -1.02
CA VAL A 371 5.02 3.12 -2.42
C VAL A 371 5.25 1.88 -3.27
N LEU A 372 4.21 1.48 -3.99
CA LEU A 372 4.28 0.41 -4.99
C LEU A 372 4.72 1.07 -6.30
N CYS A 373 5.98 0.87 -6.67
CA CYS A 373 6.67 1.55 -7.77
C CYS A 373 7.28 0.58 -8.78
N ASN A 374 7.84 1.09 -9.88
CA ASN A 374 8.58 0.24 -10.80
C ASN A 374 9.98 -0.14 -10.23
N GLU A 375 10.63 -1.12 -10.86
CA GLU A 375 11.96 -1.60 -10.44
C GLU A 375 13.02 -0.49 -10.44
N GLU A 376 13.03 0.41 -11.43
CA GLU A 376 14.00 1.51 -11.53
C GLU A 376 13.90 2.45 -10.32
N VAL A 377 12.69 2.79 -9.88
CA VAL A 377 12.45 3.64 -8.72
C VAL A 377 12.89 2.93 -7.45
N ALA A 378 12.51 1.66 -7.25
CA ALA A 378 12.94 0.87 -6.10
C ALA A 378 14.47 0.72 -6.04
N GLN A 379 15.11 0.39 -7.16
CA GLN A 379 16.55 0.24 -7.27
C GLN A 379 17.29 1.57 -7.11
N SER A 380 16.75 2.68 -7.61
CA SER A 380 17.38 3.99 -7.42
C SER A 380 17.46 4.39 -5.94
N ALA A 381 16.52 3.91 -5.11
CA ALA A 381 16.51 4.18 -3.68
C ALA A 381 17.52 3.31 -2.90
N ALA A 382 17.70 2.04 -3.27
CA ALA A 382 18.47 1.09 -2.44
C ALA A 382 19.19 -0.06 -3.19
N ASN A 383 19.26 -0.04 -4.52
CA ASN A 383 19.72 -1.14 -5.38
C ASN A 383 19.01 -2.48 -5.07
N SER A 384 17.73 -2.41 -4.69
CA SER A 384 16.89 -3.57 -4.32
C SER A 384 15.50 -3.42 -4.93
N ILE A 385 14.78 -4.54 -5.06
CA ILE A 385 13.37 -4.56 -5.48
C ILE A 385 12.43 -4.04 -4.39
N ALA A 386 12.91 -3.95 -3.15
CA ALA A 386 12.19 -3.37 -2.02
C ALA A 386 13.15 -2.79 -0.97
N TYR A 387 12.70 -1.77 -0.24
CA TYR A 387 13.49 -1.13 0.80
C TYR A 387 12.64 -0.25 1.73
N TYR A 388 12.92 -0.34 3.04
CA TYR A 388 12.37 0.52 4.07
C TYR A 388 13.31 1.68 4.45
N SER A 389 12.82 2.90 4.25
CA SER A 389 13.47 4.15 4.61
C SER A 389 13.08 4.61 6.01
N ILE A 390 14.01 4.50 6.97
CA ILE A 390 13.81 5.01 8.33
C ILE A 390 13.55 6.52 8.37
N PRO A 391 14.35 7.39 7.70
CA PRO A 391 14.16 8.84 7.85
C PRO A 391 12.79 9.32 7.41
N THR A 392 12.18 8.64 6.45
CA THR A 392 10.90 9.02 5.84
C THR A 392 9.75 8.11 6.26
N THR A 393 10.00 7.06 7.05
CA THR A 393 9.01 6.02 7.40
C THR A 393 8.26 5.53 6.15
N THR A 394 9.02 5.21 5.10
CA THR A 394 8.46 4.84 3.79
C THR A 394 9.06 3.52 3.32
N ALA A 395 8.21 2.56 2.97
CA ALA A 395 8.59 1.34 2.27
C ALA A 395 8.38 1.52 0.76
N TYR A 396 9.39 1.16 -0.04
CA TYR A 396 9.31 1.10 -1.49
C TYR A 396 9.28 -0.36 -1.92
N SER A 397 8.46 -0.69 -2.91
CA SER A 397 8.36 -2.06 -3.40
C SER A 397 7.98 -2.13 -4.87
N ALA A 398 8.78 -2.87 -5.65
CA ALA A 398 8.52 -3.19 -7.04
C ALA A 398 7.84 -4.56 -7.24
N SER A 399 7.55 -5.26 -6.14
CA SER A 399 6.82 -6.52 -6.13
C SER A 399 5.90 -6.57 -4.90
N VAL A 400 4.88 -7.42 -4.92
CA VAL A 400 3.94 -7.55 -3.80
C VAL A 400 4.49 -8.37 -2.63
N TRP A 401 5.31 -9.39 -2.89
CA TRP A 401 5.77 -10.33 -1.85
C TRP A 401 6.71 -9.76 -0.78
N PRO A 402 7.56 -8.72 -1.04
CA PRO A 402 8.41 -8.13 -0.01
C PRO A 402 7.73 -7.00 0.76
N VAL A 403 6.47 -6.64 0.48
CA VAL A 403 5.78 -5.55 1.22
C VAL A 403 5.75 -5.81 2.73
N ASN A 404 5.46 -7.05 3.14
CA ASN A 404 5.48 -7.41 4.56
C ASN A 404 6.90 -7.56 5.13
N HIS A 405 7.91 -7.89 4.32
CA HIS A 405 9.32 -7.81 4.72
C HIS A 405 9.70 -6.39 5.15
N GLU A 406 9.35 -5.39 4.33
CA GLU A 406 9.60 -3.98 4.67
C GLU A 406 8.76 -3.49 5.85
N TYR A 407 7.59 -4.08 6.08
CA TYR A 407 6.80 -3.81 7.27
C TYR A 407 7.49 -4.30 8.56
N LEU A 408 8.08 -5.49 8.52
CA LEU A 408 8.84 -6.05 9.65
C LEU A 408 10.07 -5.21 9.97
N HIS A 409 10.69 -4.62 8.94
CA HIS A 409 11.72 -3.60 9.10
C HIS A 409 11.21 -2.36 9.83
N TYR A 410 10.04 -1.84 9.46
CA TYR A 410 9.38 -0.75 10.16
C TYR A 410 9.12 -1.07 11.65
N LEU A 411 8.67 -2.29 11.95
CA LEU A 411 8.42 -2.72 13.33
C LEU A 411 9.70 -2.88 14.17
N SER A 412 10.74 -3.48 13.58
CA SER A 412 11.94 -3.94 14.28
C SER A 412 13.08 -2.91 14.34
N THR A 413 13.15 -1.99 13.36
CA THR A 413 14.19 -0.95 13.24
C THR A 413 14.58 -0.32 14.58
N PRO A 414 13.64 0.19 15.41
CA PRO A 414 14.04 0.97 16.57
C PRO A 414 14.60 0.10 17.71
N ALA A 415 14.53 -1.24 17.61
CA ALA A 415 15.05 -2.18 18.60
C ALA A 415 16.37 -2.81 18.18
N VAL A 416 16.50 -3.18 16.90
CA VAL A 416 17.62 -3.99 16.40
C VAL A 416 18.70 -3.11 15.72
N GLY A 417 18.33 -1.99 15.12
CA GLY A 417 19.24 -1.21 14.28
C GLY A 417 19.70 -1.98 13.03
N TYR A 418 20.58 -1.39 12.21
CA TYR A 418 21.02 -1.99 10.95
C TYR A 418 22.12 -3.04 11.14
N ASN A 419 21.75 -4.31 11.17
CA ASN A 419 22.68 -5.44 11.14
C ASN A 419 22.04 -6.68 10.47
N TRP A 420 22.70 -7.83 10.51
CA TRP A 420 22.15 -9.04 9.88
C TRP A 420 20.88 -9.54 10.58
N GLN A 421 20.72 -9.31 11.90
CA GLN A 421 19.50 -9.70 12.62
C GLN A 421 18.27 -8.93 12.15
N TYR A 422 18.45 -7.67 11.75
CA TYR A 422 17.41 -6.85 11.15
C TYR A 422 16.86 -7.47 9.86
N GLU A 423 17.73 -7.92 8.96
CA GLU A 423 17.27 -8.67 7.78
C GLU A 423 16.75 -10.07 8.12
N ALA A 424 17.33 -10.76 9.09
CA ALA A 424 16.93 -12.11 9.44
C ALA A 424 15.49 -12.18 9.98
N ILE A 425 15.10 -11.21 10.84
CA ILE A 425 13.74 -11.16 11.38
C ILE A 425 12.72 -10.81 10.29
N ALA A 426 13.07 -9.90 9.38
CA ALA A 426 12.22 -9.55 8.26
C ALA A 426 12.06 -10.72 7.28
N CYS A 427 13.16 -11.35 6.87
CA CYS A 427 13.13 -12.56 6.03
C CYS A 427 12.29 -13.65 6.67
N TYR A 428 12.61 -14.03 7.91
CA TYR A 428 11.93 -15.14 8.57
C TYR A 428 10.46 -14.84 8.85
N GLY A 429 10.12 -13.65 9.35
CA GLY A 429 8.72 -13.27 9.56
C GLY A 429 7.94 -13.21 8.25
N ASN A 430 8.58 -12.82 7.15
CA ASN A 430 7.92 -12.73 5.84
C ASN A 430 7.59 -14.09 5.22
N ILE A 431 8.26 -15.19 5.58
CA ILE A 431 7.98 -16.51 4.97
C ILE A 431 6.54 -16.98 5.17
N HIS A 432 5.88 -16.46 6.20
CA HIS A 432 4.51 -16.80 6.56
C HIS A 432 3.47 -15.89 5.89
N ALA A 433 3.91 -14.78 5.29
CA ALA A 433 3.04 -13.85 4.57
C ALA A 433 2.42 -14.51 3.34
N TYR A 434 1.18 -14.17 3.04
CA TYR A 434 0.39 -14.78 1.97
C TYR A 434 1.13 -14.76 0.62
N PHE A 435 1.61 -13.59 0.22
CA PHE A 435 2.28 -13.41 -1.07
C PHE A 435 3.66 -14.05 -1.11
N MET A 436 4.37 -14.11 0.01
CA MET A 436 5.66 -14.82 0.09
C MET A 436 5.46 -16.34 -0.01
N ARG A 437 4.40 -16.88 0.59
CA ARG A 437 4.06 -18.30 0.45
C ARG A 437 3.69 -18.65 -0.99
N LEU A 438 2.92 -17.78 -1.65
CA LEU A 438 2.60 -17.94 -3.08
C LEU A 438 3.87 -17.91 -3.94
N TYR A 439 4.75 -16.93 -3.69
CA TYR A 439 6.05 -16.82 -4.36
C TYR A 439 6.88 -18.10 -4.17
N ASN A 440 7.03 -18.58 -2.94
CA ASN A 440 7.81 -19.77 -2.61
C ASN A 440 7.23 -21.03 -3.27
N GLN A 441 5.90 -21.18 -3.29
CA GLN A 441 5.26 -22.30 -3.97
C GLN A 441 5.57 -22.29 -5.47
N ASN A 442 5.39 -21.14 -6.12
CA ASN A 442 5.65 -21.03 -7.56
C ASN A 442 7.13 -21.16 -7.89
N PHE A 443 8.02 -20.72 -6.99
CA PHE A 443 9.46 -20.97 -7.08
C PHE A 443 9.78 -22.47 -7.07
N PHE A 444 9.17 -23.25 -6.17
CA PHE A 444 9.34 -24.70 -6.14
C PHE A 444 8.78 -25.39 -7.40
N ASP A 445 7.60 -24.97 -7.87
CA ASP A 445 6.99 -25.50 -9.08
C ASP A 445 7.85 -25.23 -10.33
N MET A 446 8.43 -24.03 -10.40
CA MET A 446 9.39 -23.65 -11.43
C MET A 446 10.65 -24.54 -11.37
N MET A 447 11.27 -24.68 -10.19
CA MET A 447 12.45 -25.54 -10.03
C MET A 447 12.17 -27.00 -10.40
N LEU A 448 10.97 -27.49 -10.11
CA LEU A 448 10.53 -28.82 -10.51
C LEU A 448 10.45 -28.95 -12.02
N ALA A 449 9.82 -27.99 -12.69
CA ALA A 449 9.70 -27.97 -14.14
C ALA A 449 11.07 -27.97 -14.85
N TYR A 450 12.08 -27.35 -14.24
CA TYR A 450 13.45 -27.28 -14.78
C TYR A 450 14.41 -28.37 -14.28
N GLY A 451 13.99 -29.21 -13.33
CA GLY A 451 14.79 -30.35 -12.83
C GLY A 451 16.04 -29.92 -12.05
N TRP A 452 15.91 -28.95 -11.14
CA TRP A 452 17.03 -28.45 -10.34
C TRP A 452 17.53 -29.48 -9.31
N GLU A 453 18.85 -29.62 -9.15
CA GLU A 453 19.46 -30.71 -8.36
C GLU A 453 19.16 -30.63 -6.86
N GLY A 454 19.25 -29.45 -6.23
CA GLY A 454 18.95 -29.33 -4.79
C GLY A 454 17.46 -29.55 -4.46
N LEU A 455 16.56 -29.53 -5.45
CA LEU A 455 15.15 -29.91 -5.26
C LEU A 455 15.01 -31.42 -5.07
N ALA A 456 15.85 -32.22 -5.74
CA ALA A 456 15.86 -33.67 -5.55
C ALA A 456 16.33 -34.04 -4.14
N GLU A 457 17.36 -33.36 -3.64
CA GLU A 457 17.85 -33.55 -2.27
C GLU A 457 16.80 -33.13 -1.23
N LEU A 458 16.14 -31.98 -1.44
CA LEU A 458 15.03 -31.54 -0.59
C LEU A 458 13.89 -32.56 -0.56
N ARG A 459 13.51 -33.12 -1.71
CA ARG A 459 12.47 -34.16 -1.79
C ARG A 459 12.87 -35.45 -1.09
N GLU A 460 14.12 -35.87 -1.25
CA GLU A 460 14.64 -37.06 -0.56
C GLU A 460 14.61 -36.84 0.96
N HIS A 461 15.02 -35.66 1.42
CA HIS A 461 14.99 -35.28 2.83
C HIS A 461 13.56 -35.25 3.40
N LEU A 462 12.62 -34.61 2.69
CA LEU A 462 11.23 -34.47 3.13
C LEU A 462 10.40 -35.77 2.97
N GLY A 463 10.79 -36.66 2.05
CA GLY A 463 9.99 -37.83 1.66
C GLY A 463 8.69 -37.48 0.92
N ARG A 464 8.55 -36.23 0.46
CA ARG A 464 7.41 -35.68 -0.29
C ARG A 464 7.84 -34.52 -1.17
N ASP A 465 6.93 -34.03 -2.00
CA ASP A 465 7.15 -32.78 -2.72
C ASP A 465 7.15 -31.58 -1.73
N PRO A 466 8.05 -30.60 -1.92
CA PRO A 466 8.11 -29.42 -1.07
C PRO A 466 6.94 -28.48 -1.36
N GLY A 467 6.49 -27.78 -0.33
CA GLY A 467 5.54 -26.68 -0.41
C GLY A 467 6.16 -25.38 0.11
N ALA A 468 5.39 -24.30 0.03
CA ALA A 468 5.80 -22.95 0.44
C ALA A 468 6.52 -22.86 1.79
N ASP A 469 6.07 -23.63 2.79
CA ASP A 469 6.58 -23.59 4.16
C ASP A 469 7.93 -24.32 4.34
N ASP A 470 8.41 -25.05 3.31
CA ASP A 470 9.69 -25.77 3.33
C ASP A 470 10.87 -24.89 2.87
N PHE A 471 10.63 -23.60 2.58
CA PHE A 471 11.68 -22.68 2.11
C PHE A 471 12.88 -22.53 3.06
N PRO A 472 12.72 -22.48 4.40
CA PRO A 472 13.89 -22.47 5.29
C PRO A 472 14.74 -23.75 5.20
N ILE A 473 14.11 -24.91 5.04
CA ILE A 473 14.80 -26.21 4.87
C ILE A 473 15.55 -26.23 3.54
N TYR A 474 14.96 -25.66 2.48
CA TYR A 474 15.64 -25.45 1.21
C TYR A 474 16.93 -24.64 1.39
N CYS A 475 16.87 -23.50 2.11
CA CYS A 475 18.04 -22.67 2.38
C CYS A 475 19.13 -23.43 3.15
N GLU A 476 18.75 -24.26 4.12
CA GLU A 476 19.67 -25.11 4.89
C GLU A 476 20.40 -26.13 4.02
N ILE A 477 19.67 -26.84 3.16
CA ILE A 477 20.25 -27.79 2.20
C ILE A 477 21.18 -27.05 1.23
N TYR A 478 20.78 -25.89 0.72
CA TYR A 478 21.63 -25.08 -0.14
C TYR A 478 22.95 -24.70 0.54
N ILE A 479 22.91 -24.27 1.81
CA ILE A 479 24.10 -23.96 2.59
C ILE A 479 24.97 -25.21 2.78
N ALA A 480 24.37 -26.36 3.07
CA ALA A 480 25.09 -27.64 3.19
C ALA A 480 25.80 -28.04 1.88
N MET A 481 25.13 -27.85 0.74
CA MET A 481 25.69 -28.20 -0.58
C MET A 481 26.83 -27.26 -0.98
N THR A 482 26.67 -25.95 -0.75
CA THR A 482 27.55 -24.91 -1.30
C THR A 482 28.64 -24.46 -0.34
N GLY A 483 28.45 -24.65 0.96
CA GLY A 483 29.32 -24.11 2.00
C GLY A 483 29.15 -22.62 2.29
N ASP A 484 28.14 -21.98 1.70
CA ASP A 484 27.87 -20.55 1.91
C ASP A 484 27.20 -20.29 3.26
N ASN A 485 27.98 -20.36 4.34
CA ASN A 485 27.51 -20.24 5.71
C ASN A 485 27.79 -18.86 6.34
N ALA A 486 28.09 -17.86 5.52
CA ALA A 486 28.37 -16.51 5.99
C ALA A 486 27.08 -15.84 6.48
N VAL A 487 27.03 -15.46 7.75
CA VAL A 487 25.90 -14.73 8.32
C VAL A 487 26.11 -13.23 8.13
N THR A 488 25.51 -12.68 7.08
CA THR A 488 25.55 -11.25 6.74
C THR A 488 24.17 -10.79 6.31
N ALA A 489 23.92 -9.49 6.32
CA ALA A 489 22.68 -8.90 5.80
C ALA A 489 22.41 -9.19 4.30
N LEU A 490 23.42 -9.71 3.57
CA LEU A 490 23.31 -10.05 2.16
C LEU A 490 23.17 -11.57 1.91
N SER A 491 23.29 -12.40 2.95
CA SER A 491 23.25 -13.86 2.81
C SER A 491 21.83 -14.37 3.00
N ALA A 492 20.99 -14.23 1.97
CA ALA A 492 19.58 -14.60 2.03
C ALA A 492 19.34 -15.98 2.67
N ASN A 493 20.11 -17.00 2.28
CA ASN A 493 19.95 -18.35 2.83
C ASN A 493 20.21 -18.41 4.34
N ALA A 494 21.26 -17.76 4.83
CA ALA A 494 21.57 -17.74 6.27
C ALA A 494 20.50 -16.96 7.06
N LEU A 495 19.92 -15.92 6.47
CA LEU A 495 18.87 -15.10 7.08
C LEU A 495 17.55 -15.88 7.29
N TYR A 496 17.25 -16.90 6.48
CA TYR A 496 16.15 -17.83 6.73
C TYR A 496 16.55 -18.99 7.66
N SER A 497 17.77 -19.51 7.49
CA SER A 497 18.22 -20.72 8.15
C SER A 497 18.52 -20.53 9.64
N VAL A 498 19.20 -19.44 10.03
CA VAL A 498 19.55 -19.21 11.44
C VAL A 498 18.30 -19.04 12.32
N PRO A 499 17.30 -18.19 11.98
CA PRO A 499 16.07 -18.11 12.77
C PRO A 499 15.29 -19.43 12.81
N HIS A 500 15.27 -20.18 11.70
CA HIS A 500 14.63 -21.50 11.67
C HIS A 500 15.28 -22.47 12.66
N TYR A 501 16.60 -22.56 12.67
CA TYR A 501 17.34 -23.36 13.65
C TYR A 501 17.02 -22.94 15.10
N VAL A 502 17.00 -21.64 15.38
CA VAL A 502 16.65 -21.15 16.73
C VAL A 502 15.23 -21.57 17.11
N ARG A 503 14.26 -21.47 16.20
CA ARG A 503 12.89 -21.92 16.44
C ARG A 503 12.83 -23.43 16.73
N ILE A 504 13.57 -24.25 15.98
CA ILE A 504 13.58 -25.71 16.17
C ILE A 504 14.17 -26.09 17.53
N ILE A 505 15.27 -25.44 17.96
CA ILE A 505 15.98 -25.81 19.18
C ILE A 505 15.38 -25.17 20.45
N TYR A 506 14.99 -23.89 20.37
CA TYR A 506 14.59 -23.08 21.53
C TYR A 506 13.11 -22.69 21.52
N GLY A 507 12.40 -22.92 20.41
CA GLY A 507 11.00 -22.54 20.24
C GLY A 507 10.83 -21.14 19.63
N GLU A 508 9.62 -20.91 19.10
CA GLU A 508 9.27 -19.71 18.34
C GLU A 508 9.24 -18.44 19.19
N GLU A 509 8.77 -18.53 20.45
CA GLU A 509 8.76 -17.40 21.38
C GLU A 509 10.18 -16.90 21.68
N VAL A 510 11.13 -17.82 21.86
CA VAL A 510 12.54 -17.48 22.09
C VAL A 510 13.15 -16.85 20.84
N MET A 511 12.91 -17.46 19.67
CA MET A 511 13.36 -16.92 18.38
C MET A 511 12.90 -15.47 18.20
N ASN A 512 11.59 -15.20 18.28
CA ASN A 512 11.07 -13.84 18.13
C ASN A 512 11.70 -12.87 19.13
N ARG A 513 11.83 -13.27 20.40
CA ARG A 513 12.38 -12.40 21.45
C ARG A 513 13.83 -12.02 21.21
N ILE A 514 14.72 -12.97 20.88
CA ILE A 514 16.15 -12.68 20.74
C ILE A 514 16.46 -11.88 19.47
N PHE A 515 15.66 -12.03 18.42
CA PHE A 515 15.83 -11.29 17.17
C PHE A 515 15.29 -9.85 17.27
N ILE A 516 14.24 -9.60 18.08
CA ILE A 516 13.77 -8.23 18.38
C ILE A 516 14.64 -7.56 19.45
N HIS A 517 15.15 -8.32 20.42
CA HIS A 517 15.90 -7.80 21.57
C HIS A 517 17.29 -8.44 21.67
N GLN A 518 18.30 -7.77 21.11
CA GLN A 518 19.67 -8.30 21.04
C GLN A 518 20.26 -8.71 22.40
N ASN A 519 19.87 -8.03 23.48
CA ASN A 519 20.37 -8.32 24.83
C ASN A 519 19.70 -9.55 25.48
N ALA A 520 18.67 -10.12 24.85
CA ALA A 520 17.96 -11.27 25.40
C ALA A 520 18.69 -12.60 25.14
N ILE A 521 19.60 -12.66 24.15
CA ILE A 521 20.17 -13.93 23.68
C ILE A 521 20.81 -14.78 24.78
N GLU A 522 21.68 -14.20 25.61
CA GLU A 522 22.37 -14.95 26.68
C GLU A 522 21.38 -15.44 27.75
N ALA A 523 20.35 -14.63 28.05
CA ALA A 523 19.34 -14.99 29.04
C ALA A 523 18.41 -16.11 28.56
N GLU A 524 18.07 -16.11 27.28
CA GLU A 524 17.12 -17.08 26.69
C GLU A 524 17.80 -18.38 26.23
N THR A 525 19.03 -18.30 25.72
CA THR A 525 19.74 -19.45 25.11
C THR A 525 20.94 -19.94 25.91
N GLY A 526 21.44 -19.13 26.86
CA GLY A 526 22.70 -19.40 27.55
C GLY A 526 23.95 -19.26 26.68
N ARG A 527 23.82 -18.72 25.47
CA ARG A 527 24.89 -18.58 24.47
C ARG A 527 24.98 -17.14 23.97
N SER A 528 26.14 -16.77 23.46
CA SER A 528 26.34 -15.58 22.62
C SER A 528 25.89 -15.84 21.17
N TRP A 529 25.74 -14.79 20.36
CA TRP A 529 25.43 -14.93 18.93
C TRP A 529 26.47 -15.75 18.18
N GLN A 530 27.75 -15.57 18.50
CA GLN A 530 28.82 -16.32 17.87
C GLN A 530 28.70 -17.81 18.17
N GLU A 531 28.50 -18.18 19.44
CA GLU A 531 28.34 -19.58 19.85
C GLU A 531 27.08 -20.21 19.25
N LEU A 532 26.02 -19.43 19.06
CA LEU A 532 24.78 -19.89 18.43
C LEU A 532 24.97 -20.13 16.92
N ILE A 533 25.71 -19.26 16.23
CA ILE A 533 26.05 -19.43 14.81
C ILE A 533 26.97 -20.63 14.60
N GLU A 534 27.97 -20.83 15.47
CA GLU A 534 28.84 -22.01 15.42
C GLU A 534 28.06 -23.31 15.65
N ASP A 535 27.11 -23.31 16.59
CA ASP A 535 26.22 -24.46 16.84
C ASP A 535 25.28 -24.73 15.66
N TRP A 536 24.73 -23.68 15.06
CA TRP A 536 23.92 -23.77 13.84
C TRP A 536 24.71 -24.38 12.68
N GLN A 537 25.94 -23.91 12.43
CA GLN A 537 26.80 -24.47 11.38
C GLN A 537 27.08 -25.96 11.61
N GLN A 538 27.33 -26.37 12.85
CA GLN A 538 27.51 -27.78 13.19
C GLN A 538 26.20 -28.57 13.02
N TRP A 539 25.06 -28.00 13.39
CA TRP A 539 23.75 -28.61 13.20
C TRP A 539 23.42 -28.87 11.73
N ILE A 540 23.77 -27.94 10.82
CA ILE A 540 23.64 -28.15 9.37
C ILE A 540 24.46 -29.36 8.92
N ILE A 541 25.73 -29.46 9.36
CA ILE A 541 26.60 -30.60 9.04
C ILE A 541 25.98 -31.90 9.56
N ASP A 542 25.54 -31.91 10.81
CA ASP A 542 25.02 -33.11 11.47
C ASP A 542 23.70 -33.59 10.83
N THR A 543 22.89 -32.66 10.32
CA THR A 543 21.56 -32.94 9.75
C THR A 543 21.62 -33.33 8.27
N TYR A 544 22.47 -32.66 7.48
CA TYR A 544 22.49 -32.79 6.01
C TYR A 544 23.79 -33.38 5.45
N GLY A 545 24.86 -33.45 6.24
CA GLY A 545 26.05 -34.25 5.94
C GLY A 545 27.23 -33.55 5.25
N TYR A 546 27.15 -32.28 4.80
CA TYR A 546 28.25 -31.54 4.14
C TYR A 546 28.16 -29.99 4.28
N LEU A 547 29.25 -29.25 3.97
CA LEU A 547 29.34 -27.77 3.81
C LEU A 547 30.26 -27.37 2.62
N GLY A 548 30.29 -28.14 1.53
CA GLY A 548 31.17 -27.89 0.37
C GLY A 548 32.62 -28.34 0.53
N SER A 549 33.20 -28.87 -0.56
CA SER A 549 34.62 -29.25 -0.71
C SER A 549 35.39 -28.27 -1.58
#